data_AF-A0A3M0H5A3-F1
#
_entry.id   AF-A0A3M0H5A3-F1
#
_cell.length_a   1.000
_cell.length_b   1.000
_cell.length_c   1.000
_cell.angle_alpha   90.00
_cell.angle_beta   90.00
_cell.angle_gamma   90.00
#
_symmetry.space_group_name_H-M   'P 1'
#
loop_
_entity.id
_entity.type
_entity.pdbx_description
1 polymer ?
#
loop_
_entity_poly.entity_id
_entity_poly.type
_entity_poly.pdbx_seq_one_letter_code
_entity_poly.pdbx_strand_id
1 'polypeptide(L)'
;MHDITTRPRTVGLRTAIMVAIGQVPAQVKTHALGQLTEAYEAASRYVGATDYDHDRMEDLHEQVCSWEATARRSGATTSEIRAAKTAGGVRAAAEQ
;
A
#
# COMPACT_ATOMS: atom_id res chain seq x y z
N MET A 1 1.54 39.54 -38.57
CA MET A 1 2.24 38.24 -38.40
C MET A 1 2.29 37.95 -36.91
N HIS A 2 1.31 37.21 -36.38
CA HIS A 2 1.27 36.86 -34.96
C HIS A 2 1.94 35.50 -34.78
N ASP A 3 3.11 35.52 -34.16
CA ASP A 3 3.84 34.33 -33.76
C ASP A 3 3.13 33.69 -32.56
N ILE A 4 2.40 32.60 -32.80
CA ILE A 4 1.76 31.82 -31.75
C ILE A 4 2.84 30.89 -31.19
N THR A 5 3.55 31.35 -30.16
CA THR A 5 4.58 30.58 -29.46
C THR A 5 3.92 29.54 -28.53
N THR A 6 3.31 28.50 -29.09
CA THR A 6 2.55 27.46 -28.35
C THR A 6 3.41 26.35 -27.73
N ARG A 7 4.74 26.50 -27.68
CA ARG A 7 5.67 25.36 -27.49
C ARG A 7 6.32 25.17 -26.11
N PRO A 8 6.54 26.18 -25.25
CA PRO A 8 7.20 25.93 -23.95
C PRO A 8 6.27 25.28 -22.89
N ARG A 9 5.01 25.73 -22.84
CA ARG A 9 4.06 25.33 -21.78
C ARG A 9 3.60 23.87 -21.91
N THR A 10 3.44 23.39 -23.14
CA THR A 10 3.05 22.01 -23.45
C THR A 10 4.17 21.00 -23.18
N VAL A 11 5.43 21.36 -23.39
CA VAL A 11 6.58 20.52 -23.04
C VAL A 11 6.72 20.37 -21.52
N GLY A 12 6.56 21.47 -20.76
CA GLY A 12 6.56 21.42 -19.30
C GLY A 12 5.44 20.54 -18.72
N LEU A 13 4.22 20.66 -19.25
CA LEU A 13 3.08 19.83 -18.85
C LEU A 13 3.32 18.34 -19.16
N ARG A 14 3.79 18.01 -20.37
CA ARG A 14 4.07 16.63 -20.76
C ARG A 14 5.13 16.00 -19.86
N THR A 15 6.20 16.73 -19.54
CA THR A 15 7.24 16.26 -18.61
C THR A 15 6.67 16.04 -17.21
N ALA A 16 5.88 16.99 -16.70
CA ALA A 16 5.23 16.85 -15.39
C ALA A 16 4.31 15.63 -15.32
N ILE A 17 3.52 15.37 -16.37
CA ILE A 17 2.66 14.18 -16.47
C ILE A 17 3.49 12.90 -16.47
N MET A 18 4.55 12.81 -17.26
CA MET A 18 5.39 11.61 -17.30
C MET A 18 6.10 11.36 -15.96
N VAL A 19 6.55 12.41 -15.27
CA VAL A 19 7.12 12.30 -13.92
C VAL A 19 6.07 11.79 -12.93
N ALA A 20 4.86 12.36 -12.93
CA ALA A 20 3.79 11.94 -12.04
C ALA A 20 3.42 10.46 -12.26
N ILE A 21 3.28 10.03 -13.52
CA ILE A 21 3.02 8.63 -13.87
C ILE A 21 4.16 7.72 -13.38
N GLY A 22 5.42 8.15 -13.53
CA GLY A 22 6.58 7.41 -13.04
C GLY A 22 6.63 7.23 -11.52
N GLN A 23 5.93 8.08 -10.77
CA GLN A 23 5.82 7.99 -9.30
C GLN A 23 4.68 7.08 -8.83
N VAL A 24 3.71 6.73 -9.69
CA VAL A 24 2.55 5.91 -9.31
C VAL A 24 2.96 4.58 -8.66
N PRO A 25 3.93 3.80 -9.19
CA PRO A 25 4.32 2.54 -8.54
C PRO A 25 4.84 2.73 -7.12
N ALA A 26 5.61 3.80 -6.87
CA ALA A 26 6.12 4.10 -5.53
C ALA A 26 4.98 4.49 -4.57
N GLN A 27 4.02 5.29 -5.03
CA GLN A 27 2.84 5.67 -4.24
C GLN A 27 1.97 4.47 -3.90
N VAL A 28 1.69 3.60 -4.89
CA VAL A 28 0.91 2.37 -4.67
C VAL A 28 1.64 1.43 -3.71
N LYS A 29 2.97 1.30 -3.84
CA LYS A 29 3.78 0.51 -2.90
C LYS A 29 3.65 1.03 -1.47
N THR A 30 3.83 2.34 -1.26
CA THR A 30 3.69 2.94 0.08
C THR A 30 2.29 2.73 0.65
N HIS A 31 1.25 2.94 -0.15
CA HIS A 31 -0.12 2.73 0.29
C HIS A 31 -0.39 1.26 0.63
N ALA A 32 0.00 0.33 -0.24
CA ALA A 32 -0.21 -1.11 -0.05
C ALA A 32 0.53 -1.63 1.19
N LEU A 33 1.75 -1.13 1.48
CA LEU A 33 2.47 -1.48 2.71
C LEU A 33 1.76 -0.94 3.97
N GLY A 34 1.18 0.25 3.91
CA GLY A 34 0.37 0.81 5.00
C GLY A 34 -0.87 -0.04 5.29
N GLN A 35 -1.64 -0.36 4.24
CA GLN A 35 -2.82 -1.21 4.34
C GLN A 35 -2.49 -2.62 4.83
N LEU A 36 -1.36 -3.17 4.39
CA LEU A 36 -0.89 -4.46 4.86
C LEU A 36 -0.55 -4.44 6.36
N THR A 37 0.04 -3.36 6.88
CA THR A 37 0.27 -3.18 8.31
C THR A 37 -1.04 -3.16 9.09
N GLU A 38 -2.05 -2.42 8.63
CA GLU A 38 -3.38 -2.36 9.26
C GLU A 38 -4.08 -3.73 9.24
N ALA A 39 -4.02 -4.46 8.12
CA ALA A 39 -4.60 -5.80 8.01
C ALA A 39 -3.92 -6.79 8.96
N TYR A 40 -2.58 -6.74 9.09
CA TYR A 40 -1.85 -7.58 10.04
C TYR A 40 -2.16 -7.22 11.50
N GLU A 41 -2.32 -5.94 11.81
CA GLU A 41 -2.74 -5.46 13.12
C GLU A 41 -4.14 -5.99 13.49
N ALA A 42 -5.10 -5.87 12.58
CA ALA A 42 -6.45 -6.41 12.76
C ALA A 42 -6.45 -7.93 12.95
N ALA A 43 -5.70 -8.67 12.12
CA ALA A 43 -5.55 -10.11 12.25
C ALA A 43 -4.90 -10.50 13.59
N SER A 44 -3.86 -9.79 14.02
CA SER A 44 -3.19 -10.05 15.31
C SER A 44 -4.09 -9.78 16.51
N ARG A 45 -4.91 -8.72 16.50
CA ARG A 45 -5.93 -8.51 17.56
C ARG A 45 -6.95 -9.62 17.58
N TYR A 46 -7.39 -10.06 16.40
CA TYR A 46 -8.47 -11.03 16.28
C TYR A 46 -8.11 -12.43 16.79
N VAL A 47 -6.84 -12.85 16.66
CA VAL A 47 -6.35 -14.12 17.22
C VAL A 47 -6.48 -14.17 18.75
N GLY A 48 -6.43 -13.03 19.43
CA GLY A 48 -6.62 -12.94 20.88
C GLY A 48 -8.07 -12.73 21.33
N ALA A 49 -9.02 -12.65 20.40
CA ALA A 49 -10.41 -12.34 20.70
C ALA A 49 -11.16 -13.57 21.25
N THR A 50 -12.07 -13.34 22.20
CA THR A 50 -12.89 -14.40 22.83
C THR A 50 -14.06 -14.85 21.94
N ASP A 51 -14.43 -14.01 20.98
CA ASP A 51 -15.47 -14.17 19.96
C ASP A 51 -14.85 -14.57 18.62
N TYR A 52 -14.11 -15.68 18.60
CA TYR A 52 -13.54 -16.21 17.37
C TYR A 52 -14.65 -16.66 16.41
N ASP A 53 -14.71 -15.98 15.27
CA ASP A 53 -15.47 -16.32 14.07
C ASP A 53 -14.49 -16.60 12.91
N HIS A 54 -14.63 -17.80 12.33
CA HIS A 54 -13.74 -18.32 11.29
C HIS A 54 -13.84 -17.53 9.99
N ASP A 55 -15.06 -17.15 9.57
CA ASP A 55 -15.30 -16.47 8.30
C ASP A 55 -14.60 -15.11 8.30
N ARG A 56 -14.66 -14.42 9.44
CA ARG A 56 -13.93 -13.16 9.64
C ARG A 56 -12.40 -13.34 9.65
N MET A 57 -11.88 -14.47 10.10
CA MET A 57 -10.44 -14.77 10.00
C MET A 57 -10.03 -15.03 8.55
N GLU A 58 -10.88 -15.70 7.78
CA GLU A 58 -10.68 -15.94 6.34
C GLU A 58 -10.69 -14.61 5.56
N ASP A 59 -11.65 -13.72 5.83
CA ASP A 59 -11.72 -12.38 5.22
C ASP A 59 -10.45 -11.56 5.49
N LEU A 60 -9.93 -11.60 6.72
CA LEU A 60 -8.69 -10.92 7.09
C LEU A 60 -7.48 -11.54 6.38
N HIS A 61 -7.45 -12.86 6.25
CA HIS A 61 -6.41 -13.56 5.50
C HIS A 61 -6.41 -13.17 4.02
N GLU A 62 -7.59 -13.12 3.39
CA GLU A 62 -7.74 -12.71 1.99
C GLU A 62 -7.28 -11.26 1.79
N GLN A 63 -7.65 -10.35 2.69
CA GLN A 63 -7.21 -8.95 2.66
C GLN A 63 -5.68 -8.83 2.73
N VAL A 64 -5.04 -9.55 3.66
CA VAL A 64 -3.57 -9.59 3.76
C VAL A 64 -2.95 -10.08 2.44
N CYS A 65 -3.44 -11.19 1.89
CA CYS A 65 -2.96 -11.75 0.62
C CYS A 65 -3.11 -10.77 -0.55
N SER A 66 -4.25 -10.07 -0.63
CA SER A 66 -4.54 -9.08 -1.66
C SER A 66 -3.58 -7.88 -1.59
N TRP A 67 -3.33 -7.35 -0.40
CA TRP A 67 -2.40 -6.24 -0.19
C TRP A 67 -0.95 -6.64 -0.41
N GLU A 68 -0.53 -7.84 0.00
CA GLU A 68 0.79 -8.37 -0.33
C GLU A 68 1.01 -8.46 -1.84
N ALA A 69 0.03 -9.00 -2.58
CA ALA A 69 0.11 -9.09 -4.03
C ALA A 69 0.22 -7.71 -4.68
N THR A 70 -0.52 -6.73 -4.18
CA THR A 70 -0.48 -5.34 -4.66
C THR A 70 0.86 -4.66 -4.35
N ALA A 71 1.40 -4.86 -3.15
CA ALA A 71 2.72 -4.37 -2.77
C ALA A 71 3.82 -4.98 -3.66
N ARG A 72 3.80 -6.31 -3.89
CA ARG A 72 4.77 -7.01 -4.76
C ARG A 72 4.71 -6.52 -6.21
N ARG A 73 3.49 -6.38 -6.78
CA ARG A 73 3.30 -5.82 -8.13
C ARG A 73 3.86 -4.39 -8.26
N SER A 74 3.89 -3.66 -7.16
CA SER A 74 4.41 -2.29 -7.08
C SER A 74 5.90 -2.21 -6.72
N GLY A 75 6.60 -3.34 -6.64
CA GLY A 75 8.04 -3.40 -6.36
C GLY A 75 8.40 -3.44 -4.87
N ALA A 76 7.50 -3.88 -4.00
CA ALA A 76 7.84 -4.20 -2.62
C ALA A 76 8.67 -5.49 -2.54
N THR A 77 9.71 -5.44 -1.73
CA THR A 77 10.57 -6.58 -1.41
C THR A 77 9.97 -7.42 -0.29
N THR A 78 10.43 -8.67 -0.17
CA THR A 78 10.03 -9.56 0.93
C THR A 78 10.37 -8.99 2.31
N SER A 79 11.47 -8.24 2.44
CA SER A 79 11.85 -7.59 3.70
C SER A 79 10.89 -6.47 4.09
N GLU A 80 10.42 -5.67 3.13
CA GLU A 80 9.42 -4.61 3.38
C GLU A 80 8.07 -5.19 3.80
N ILE A 81 7.63 -6.28 3.16
CA ILE A 81 6.42 -7.02 3.53
C ILE A 81 6.55 -7.59 4.95
N ARG A 82 7.71 -8.17 5.27
CA ARG A 82 7.99 -8.68 6.62
C ARG A 82 7.98 -7.56 7.66
N ALA A 83 8.56 -6.40 7.34
CA ALA A 83 8.54 -5.24 8.21
C ALA A 83 7.12 -4.75 8.48
N ALA A 84 6.26 -4.71 7.45
CA ALA A 84 4.84 -4.36 7.60
C ALA A 84 4.10 -5.34 8.53
N LYS A 85 4.35 -6.64 8.40
CA LYS A 85 3.83 -7.68 9.30
C LYS A 85 4.26 -7.46 10.75
N THR A 86 5.56 -7.25 10.98
CA THR A 86 6.10 -7.00 12.32
C THR A 86 5.51 -5.73 12.91
N ALA A 87 5.40 -4.66 12.13
CA ALA A 87 4.81 -3.40 12.58
C ALA A 87 3.34 -3.57 13.00
N GLY A 88 2.54 -4.31 12.22
CA GLY A 88 1.14 -4.57 12.56
C GLY A 88 1.00 -5.37 13.87
N GLY A 89 1.82 -6.41 14.05
CA GLY A 89 1.85 -7.18 15.29
C GLY A 89 2.26 -6.36 16.52
N VAL A 90 3.27 -5.48 16.37
CA VAL A 90 3.70 -4.57 17.44
C VAL A 90 2.60 -3.58 17.82
N ARG A 91 1.90 -2.99 16.84
CA ARG A 91 0.78 -2.08 17.10
C ARG A 91 -0.37 -2.78 17.81
N ALA A 92 -0.72 -3.99 17.37
CA ALA A 92 -1.75 -4.80 18.02
C ALA A 92 -1.41 -5.11 19.48
N ALA A 93 -0.14 -5.31 19.82
CA ALA A 93 0.31 -5.57 21.19
C ALA A 93 0.39 -4.29 22.06
N ALA A 94 0.59 -3.12 21.46
CA ALA A 94 0.68 -1.85 22.19
C ALA A 94 -0.70 -1.30 22.63
N GLU A 95 -1.78 -1.79 22.03
CA GLU A 95 -3.16 -1.36 22.31
C GLU A 95 -3.97 -2.39 23.12
N GLN A 96 -3.32 -3.44 23.63
CA GLN A 96 -3.88 -4.42 24.57
C GLN A 96 -3.51 -4.06 26.01
#